data_AF-A0A2V6JQD0-F1
#
_entry.id   AF-A0A2V6JQD0-F1
#
_cell.length_a   1.000
_cell.length_b   1.000
_cell.length_c   1.000
_cell.angle_alpha   90.00
_cell.angle_beta   90.00
_cell.angle_gamma   90.00
#
_symmetry.space_group_name_H-M   'P 1'
#
loop_
_entity.id
_entity.type
_entity.pdbx_description
1 polymer ?
#
loop_
_entity_poly.entity_id
_entity_poly.type
_entity_poly.pdbx_seq_one_letter_code
_entity_poly.pdbx_strand_id
1 'polypeptide(L)'
;MILFCGGVLVFVSAAFGQGEYQQTRDNKTMVWNGTPKSGETSSWAGSRDKDNYATGFGDLTWYNAKGKVFALYYGNMVHGKFEGAVNVHSNGRTAHAYFVDGGRVTAWARGPSPAKMSVPEEVAAERRKAEAENVDARKRLTTSTAETTKKPKPE
;
A
#
# COMPACT_ATOMS: atom_id res chain seq x y z
N MET A 1 20.63 -28.47 31.37
CA MET A 1 19.64 -27.55 31.98
C MET A 1 20.36 -26.22 32.11
N ILE A 2 20.07 -25.14 31.38
CA ILE A 2 18.81 -24.55 30.95
C ILE A 2 18.98 -23.95 29.54
N LEU A 3 18.01 -24.21 28.67
CA LEU A 3 17.79 -23.51 27.39
C LEU A 3 17.41 -22.05 27.67
N PHE A 4 18.10 -21.09 27.07
CA PHE A 4 17.55 -19.75 26.84
C PHE A 4 17.29 -19.60 25.34
N CYS A 5 16.11 -20.05 24.91
CA CYS A 5 15.47 -19.60 23.68
C CYS A 5 15.18 -18.10 23.84
N GLY A 6 16.13 -17.25 23.45
CA GLY A 6 15.87 -15.82 23.24
C GLY A 6 14.91 -15.70 22.07
N GLY A 7 13.62 -15.57 22.36
CA GLY A 7 12.58 -15.42 21.37
C GLY A 7 12.86 -14.23 20.48
N VAL A 8 13.21 -14.49 19.22
CA VAL A 8 13.14 -13.48 18.17
C VAL A 8 11.66 -13.17 17.98
N LEU A 9 11.20 -12.07 18.56
CA LEU A 9 9.93 -11.43 18.21
C LEU A 9 10.09 -10.91 16.78
N VAL A 10 9.85 -11.78 15.81
CA VAL A 10 9.62 -11.37 14.42
C VAL A 10 8.23 -10.72 14.44
N PHE A 11 8.18 -9.39 14.57
CA PHE A 11 7.02 -8.65 14.14
C PHE A 11 6.92 -8.87 12.62
N VAL A 12 6.14 -9.88 12.23
CA VAL A 12 5.67 -10.02 10.86
C VAL A 12 4.69 -8.87 10.68
N SER A 13 5.19 -7.72 10.24
CA SER A 13 4.36 -6.71 9.62
C SER A 13 3.79 -7.37 8.38
N ALA A 14 2.54 -7.82 8.47
CA ALA A 14 1.78 -8.28 7.32
C ALA A 14 1.62 -7.09 6.38
N ALA A 15 2.55 -6.95 5.44
CA ALA A 15 2.46 -5.96 4.37
C ALA A 15 1.18 -6.25 3.60
N PHE A 16 0.24 -5.32 3.66
CA PHE A 16 -0.99 -5.42 2.89
C PHE A 16 -0.68 -5.20 1.40
N GLY A 17 -0.85 -6.27 0.62
CA GLY A 17 -0.86 -6.26 -0.84
C GLY A 17 0.47 -6.61 -1.51
N GLN A 18 0.37 -7.11 -2.75
CA GLN A 18 1.49 -7.13 -3.71
C GLN A 18 1.78 -5.71 -4.21
N GLY A 19 2.06 -4.81 -3.28
CA GLY A 19 2.62 -3.50 -3.61
C GLY A 19 4.12 -3.59 -3.77
N GLU A 20 4.70 -2.53 -4.27
CA GLU A 20 6.15 -2.38 -4.35
C GLU A 20 6.55 -0.97 -3.94
N TYR A 21 7.76 -0.84 -3.42
CA TYR A 21 8.35 0.46 -3.21
C TYR A 21 8.82 1.02 -4.56
N GLN A 22 8.40 2.25 -4.85
CA GLN A 22 8.76 2.97 -6.06
C GLN A 22 9.45 4.27 -5.68
N GLN A 23 10.51 4.59 -6.40
CA GLN A 23 11.23 5.85 -6.23
C GLN A 23 10.46 6.97 -6.93
N THR A 24 10.39 8.14 -6.31
CA THR A 24 9.77 9.33 -6.91
C THR A 24 10.55 9.80 -8.13
N ARG A 25 9.90 10.55 -9.03
CA ARG A 25 10.48 11.06 -10.29
C ARG A 25 11.77 11.85 -10.15
N ASP A 26 11.98 12.49 -9.01
CA ASP A 26 13.20 13.23 -8.69
C ASP A 26 14.33 12.35 -8.13
N ASN A 27 14.09 11.04 -8.01
CA ASN A 27 14.98 10.04 -7.46
C ASN A 27 15.34 10.26 -5.98
N LYS A 28 14.53 11.01 -5.22
CA LYS A 28 14.88 11.39 -3.84
C LYS A 28 14.13 10.63 -2.76
N THR A 29 12.93 10.13 -3.06
CA THR A 29 12.03 9.57 -2.05
C THR A 29 11.52 8.20 -2.46
N MET A 30 11.44 7.28 -1.51
CA MET A 30 10.80 5.98 -1.69
C MET A 30 9.37 6.01 -1.17
N VAL A 31 8.41 5.54 -1.97
CA VAL A 31 6.97 5.49 -1.63
C VAL A 31 6.39 4.12 -1.96
N TRP A 32 5.44 3.66 -1.16
CA TRP A 32 4.72 2.41 -1.37
C TRP A 32 3.64 2.58 -2.44
N ASN A 33 3.70 1.78 -3.49
CA ASN A 33 2.65 1.64 -4.48
C ASN A 33 1.88 0.34 -4.22
N GLY A 34 0.69 0.43 -3.63
CA GLY A 34 -0.13 -0.75 -3.33
C GLY A 34 -0.71 -1.45 -4.56
N THR A 35 -0.75 -0.79 -5.73
CA THR A 35 -1.28 -1.36 -6.98
C THR A 35 -0.44 -0.89 -8.16
N PRO A 36 0.80 -1.38 -8.30
CA PRO A 36 1.73 -0.90 -9.31
C PRO A 36 1.20 -1.14 -10.72
N LYS A 37 1.38 -0.14 -11.58
CA LYS A 37 1.08 -0.20 -13.00
C LYS A 37 2.25 0.32 -13.82
N SER A 38 2.47 -0.32 -14.96
CA SER A 38 3.58 0.04 -15.85
C SER A 38 3.50 1.50 -16.30
N GLY A 39 4.63 2.21 -16.18
CA GLY A 39 4.80 3.60 -16.56
C GLY A 39 4.17 4.63 -15.61
N GLU A 40 3.40 4.22 -14.59
CA GLU A 40 2.96 5.14 -13.54
C GLU A 40 4.16 5.54 -12.67
N THR A 41 4.15 6.78 -12.22
CA THR A 41 5.25 7.38 -11.43
C THR A 41 4.66 8.34 -10.40
N SER A 42 5.46 8.76 -9.44
CA SER A 42 5.01 9.59 -8.32
C SER A 42 5.96 10.74 -8.00
N SER A 43 5.46 11.74 -7.27
CA SER A 43 6.25 12.75 -6.57
C SER A 43 5.76 12.91 -5.14
N TRP A 44 6.68 13.21 -4.23
CA TRP A 44 6.39 13.44 -2.82
C TRP A 44 6.83 14.85 -2.42
N ALA A 45 5.91 15.61 -1.83
CA ALA A 45 6.21 16.87 -1.17
C ALA A 45 5.95 16.70 0.33
N GLY A 46 7.03 16.42 1.06
CA GLY A 46 7.02 16.20 2.49
C GLY A 46 8.41 15.82 2.98
N SER A 47 8.48 15.33 4.22
CA SER A 47 9.76 14.90 4.81
C SER A 47 10.16 13.50 4.35
N ARG A 48 11.42 13.16 4.57
CA ARG A 48 11.98 11.82 4.33
C ARG A 48 12.66 11.31 5.58
N ASP A 49 12.59 10.01 5.81
CA ASP A 49 13.36 9.37 6.87
C ASP A 49 14.82 9.16 6.43
N LYS A 50 15.64 8.61 7.35
CA LYS A 50 17.07 8.35 7.12
C LYS A 50 17.36 7.39 5.97
N ASP A 51 16.38 6.57 5.58
CA ASP A 51 16.50 5.58 4.52
C ASP A 51 15.86 6.09 3.20
N ASN A 52 15.53 7.39 3.15
CA ASN A 52 14.89 8.11 2.06
C ASN A 52 13.43 7.75 1.79
N TYR A 53 12.74 7.09 2.72
CA TYR A 53 11.30 6.84 2.55
C TYR A 53 10.48 8.08 2.93
N ALA A 54 9.34 8.28 2.27
CA ALA A 54 8.42 9.35 2.63
C ALA A 54 7.97 9.20 4.09
N THR A 55 8.00 10.30 4.84
CA THR A 55 7.58 10.32 6.24
C THR A 55 6.90 11.64 6.63
N GLY A 56 6.01 11.55 7.62
CA GLY A 56 5.22 12.68 8.10
C GLY A 56 4.06 13.04 7.16
N PHE A 57 3.40 14.15 7.45
CA PHE A 57 2.35 14.70 6.59
C PHE A 57 2.94 15.32 5.32
N GLY A 58 2.29 15.06 4.19
CA GLY A 58 2.66 15.64 2.90
C GLY A 58 1.76 15.21 1.75
N ASP A 59 2.15 15.65 0.55
CA ASP A 59 1.44 15.42 -0.69
C ASP A 59 2.12 14.35 -1.54
N LEU A 60 1.39 13.27 -1.85
CA LEU A 60 1.80 12.26 -2.82
C LEU A 60 1.00 12.44 -4.12
N THR A 61 1.69 12.84 -5.19
CA THR A 61 1.08 12.99 -6.51
C THR A 61 1.39 11.77 -7.36
N TRP A 62 0.35 11.19 -7.97
CA TRP A 62 0.48 10.10 -8.94
C TRP A 62 0.23 10.58 -10.36
N TYR A 63 1.07 10.09 -11.26
CA TYR A 63 1.04 10.41 -12.66
C TYR A 63 0.96 9.14 -13.50
N ASN A 64 0.18 9.21 -14.58
CA ASN A 64 0.10 8.10 -15.52
C ASN A 64 1.35 8.05 -16.42
N ALA A 65 1.42 7.01 -17.27
CA ALA A 65 2.51 6.82 -18.24
C ALA A 65 2.71 7.99 -19.22
N LYS A 66 1.70 8.86 -19.40
CA LYS A 66 1.79 10.07 -20.25
C LYS A 66 2.24 11.31 -19.49
N GLY A 67 2.60 11.17 -18.21
CA GLY A 67 3.02 12.30 -17.39
C GLY A 67 1.88 13.08 -16.72
N LYS A 68 0.61 12.73 -16.96
CA LYS A 68 -0.55 13.47 -16.46
C LYS A 68 -0.91 13.04 -15.03
N VAL A 69 -1.14 14.01 -14.15
CA VAL A 69 -1.68 13.77 -12.79
C VAL A 69 -3.05 13.10 -12.89
N PHE A 70 -3.22 11.98 -12.19
CA PHE A 70 -4.54 11.33 -12.06
C PHE A 70 -5.04 11.26 -10.61
N ALA A 71 -4.15 11.39 -9.64
CA ALA A 71 -4.52 11.47 -8.23
C ALA A 71 -3.49 12.27 -7.43
N LEU A 72 -3.98 13.08 -6.50
CA LEU A 72 -3.19 13.78 -5.49
C LEU A 72 -3.70 13.35 -4.11
N TYR A 73 -2.83 12.79 -3.29
CA TYR A 73 -3.15 12.34 -1.96
C TYR A 73 -2.52 13.25 -0.92
N TYR A 74 -3.25 13.55 0.15
CA TYR A 74 -2.76 14.24 1.33
C TYR A 74 -2.95 13.35 2.54
N GLY A 75 -1.87 13.08 3.27
CA GLY A 75 -1.91 12.23 4.46
C GLY A 75 -0.56 12.08 5.13
N ASN A 76 -0.57 11.37 6.27
CA ASN A 76 0.65 11.01 6.97
C ASN A 76 1.27 9.75 6.35
N MET A 77 2.59 9.75 6.22
CA MET A 77 3.36 8.59 5.78
C MET A 77 4.33 8.12 6.86
N VAL A 78 4.48 6.80 6.97
CA VAL A 78 5.46 6.12 7.84
C VAL A 78 6.22 5.14 6.96
N HIS A 79 7.53 5.35 6.84
CA HIS A 79 8.41 4.50 6.02
C HIS A 79 7.87 4.24 4.60
N GLY A 80 7.41 5.33 3.96
CA GLY A 80 6.93 5.30 2.58
C GLY A 80 5.50 4.79 2.43
N LYS A 81 4.79 4.46 3.51
CA LYS A 81 3.41 3.94 3.47
C LYS A 81 2.45 4.92 4.11
N PHE A 82 1.23 5.04 3.58
CA PHE A 82 0.18 5.82 4.24
C PHE A 82 -0.24 5.21 5.57
N GLU A 83 -0.44 6.06 6.56
CA GLU A 83 -0.88 5.68 7.90
C GLU A 83 -1.94 6.69 8.40
N GLY A 84 -3.10 6.18 8.78
CA GLY A 84 -4.23 6.96 9.27
C GLY A 84 -5.13 7.53 8.16
N ALA A 85 -5.73 8.68 8.44
CA ALA A 85 -6.66 9.33 7.53
C ALA A 85 -5.95 9.97 6.31
N VAL A 86 -6.45 9.68 5.11
CA VAL A 86 -5.90 10.17 3.85
C VAL A 86 -7.02 10.77 3.00
N ASN A 87 -6.77 11.97 2.48
CA ASN A 87 -7.59 12.58 1.44
C ASN A 87 -7.02 12.26 0.07
N VAL A 88 -7.89 12.08 -0.93
CA VAL A 88 -7.51 12.01 -2.34
C VAL A 88 -8.32 13.03 -3.14
N HIS A 89 -7.63 13.76 -4.01
CA HIS A 89 -8.17 14.60 -5.04
C HIS A 89 -7.94 13.95 -6.40
N SER A 90 -9.01 13.62 -7.12
CA SER A 90 -8.94 13.04 -8.46
C SER A 90 -10.11 13.52 -9.28
N ASN A 91 -9.86 13.93 -10.53
CA ASN A 91 -10.89 14.38 -11.48
C ASN A 91 -11.84 15.45 -10.89
N GLY A 92 -11.29 16.41 -10.15
CA GLY A 92 -12.04 17.49 -9.52
C GLY A 92 -12.89 17.07 -8.32
N ARG A 93 -12.72 15.85 -7.80
CA ARG A 93 -13.46 15.32 -6.65
C ARG A 93 -12.53 15.01 -5.50
N THR A 94 -13.00 15.28 -4.29
CA THR A 94 -12.34 14.90 -3.03
C THR A 94 -13.04 13.69 -2.42
N ALA A 95 -12.25 12.74 -1.97
CA ALA A 95 -12.69 11.61 -1.15
C ALA A 95 -11.67 11.35 -0.04
N HIS A 96 -12.05 10.56 0.96
CA HIS A 96 -11.15 10.15 2.03
C HIS A 96 -11.30 8.67 2.37
N ALA A 97 -10.25 8.10 2.95
CA ALA A 97 -10.23 6.76 3.50
C ALA A 97 -9.21 6.68 4.64
N TYR A 98 -9.24 5.56 5.37
CA TYR A 98 -8.26 5.24 6.41
C TYR A 98 -7.29 4.17 5.91
N PHE A 99 -6.01 4.34 6.24
CA PHE A 99 -4.92 3.47 5.86
C PHE A 99 -4.19 2.96 7.10
N VAL A 100 -3.70 1.73 7.02
CA VAL A 100 -2.83 1.11 8.03
C VAL A 100 -1.75 0.33 7.29
N ASP A 101 -0.48 0.62 7.58
CA ASP A 101 0.68 0.02 6.90
C ASP A 101 0.57 0.08 5.37
N GLY A 102 0.08 1.20 4.83
CA GLY A 102 -0.09 1.42 3.39
C GLY A 102 -1.28 0.71 2.75
N GLY A 103 -1.98 -0.15 3.50
CA GLY A 103 -3.22 -0.81 3.10
C GLY A 103 -4.43 0.04 3.43
N ARG A 104 -5.35 0.21 2.47
CA ARG A 104 -6.62 0.93 2.70
C ARG A 104 -7.61 0.03 3.45
N VAL A 105 -8.04 0.43 4.65
CA VAL A 105 -8.94 -0.36 5.50
C VAL A 105 -10.40 0.10 5.48
N THR A 106 -10.69 1.31 5.01
CA THR A 106 -12.07 1.76 4.76
C THR A 106 -12.36 1.91 3.26
N ALA A 107 -13.65 1.92 2.89
CA ALA A 107 -14.03 2.39 1.57
C ALA A 107 -13.68 3.89 1.41
N TRP A 108 -13.58 4.34 0.16
CA TRP A 108 -13.53 5.77 -0.14
C TRP A 108 -14.90 6.40 0.17
N ALA A 109 -14.93 7.37 1.06
CA ALA A 109 -16.09 8.20 1.32
C ALA A 109 -15.93 9.58 0.67
N ARG A 110 -17.03 10.19 0.22
CA ARG A 110 -17.00 11.48 -0.47
C ARG A 110 -16.69 12.63 0.51
N GLY A 111 -15.95 13.62 0.03
CA GLY A 111 -15.61 14.82 0.80
C GLY A 111 -14.32 14.68 1.60
N PRO A 112 -13.90 15.75 2.28
CA PRO A 112 -12.70 15.75 3.10
C PRO A 112 -12.85 14.82 4.30
N SER A 113 -11.72 14.28 4.77
CA SER A 113 -11.66 13.46 5.97
C SER A 113 -12.11 14.23 7.21
N PRO A 114 -12.92 13.62 8.10
CA PRO A 114 -13.23 14.19 9.41
C PRO A 114 -11.97 14.38 10.25
N ALA A 115 -11.88 15.50 10.99
CA ALA A 115 -10.72 15.84 11.80
C ALA A 115 -10.34 14.81 12.88
N LYS A 116 -11.29 13.96 13.31
CA LYS A 116 -11.09 12.91 14.32
C LYS A 116 -11.34 11.51 13.77
N MET A 117 -11.06 11.29 12.48
CA MET A 117 -11.23 9.97 11.87
C MET A 117 -10.28 8.96 12.52
N SER A 118 -10.84 7.89 13.05
CA SER A 118 -10.12 6.72 13.56
C SER A 118 -10.92 5.47 13.20
N VAL A 119 -10.23 4.35 13.02
CA VAL A 119 -10.87 3.06 12.78
C VAL A 119 -10.52 2.15 13.96
N PRO A 120 -11.49 1.45 14.58
CA PRO A 120 -11.20 0.49 15.63
C PRO A 120 -10.20 -0.57 15.15
N GLU A 121 -9.29 -0.98 16.03
CA GLU A 121 -8.23 -1.91 15.64
C GLU A 121 -8.79 -3.24 15.15
N GLU A 122 -9.92 -3.70 15.69
CA GLU A 122 -10.58 -4.92 15.20
C GLU A 122 -10.99 -4.81 13.73
N VAL A 123 -11.54 -3.67 13.29
CA VAL A 123 -11.95 -3.45 11.90
C VAL A 123 -10.73 -3.41 10.99
N ALA A 124 -9.65 -2.76 11.44
CA ALA A 124 -8.39 -2.78 10.70
C ALA A 124 -7.84 -4.21 10.62
N ALA A 125 -7.83 -4.97 11.72
CA ALA A 125 -7.34 -6.34 11.81
C ALA A 125 -8.10 -7.30 10.88
N GLU A 126 -9.43 -7.23 10.89
CA GLU A 126 -10.28 -8.02 10.00
C GLU A 126 -9.97 -7.74 8.53
N ARG A 127 -9.77 -6.47 8.16
CA ARG A 127 -9.40 -6.09 6.80
C ARG A 127 -8.02 -6.61 6.40
N ARG A 128 -7.02 -6.66 7.30
CA ARG A 128 -5.72 -7.31 6.98
C ARG A 128 -5.87 -8.79 6.76
N LYS A 129 -6.64 -9.46 7.62
CA LYS A 129 -6.87 -10.89 7.47
C LYS A 129 -7.55 -11.20 6.14
N ALA A 130 -8.60 -10.44 5.80
CA ALA A 130 -9.31 -10.61 4.54
C ALA A 130 -8.44 -10.34 3.31
N GLU A 131 -7.58 -9.31 3.35
CA GLU A 131 -6.65 -9.01 2.25
C GLU A 131 -5.59 -10.11 2.10
N ALA A 132 -5.03 -10.60 3.22
CA ALA A 132 -4.06 -11.70 3.21
C ALA A 132 -4.66 -12.99 2.64
N GLU A 133 -5.87 -13.36 3.05
CA GLU A 133 -6.60 -14.52 2.48
C GLU A 133 -6.88 -14.34 0.98
N ASN A 134 -7.22 -13.12 0.53
CA ASN A 134 -7.43 -12.86 -0.90
C ASN A 134 -6.14 -13.04 -1.71
N VAL A 135 -5.02 -12.52 -1.20
CA VAL A 135 -3.69 -12.67 -1.82
C VAL A 135 -3.32 -14.15 -1.92
N ASP A 136 -3.51 -14.92 -0.85
CA ASP A 136 -3.25 -16.35 -0.85
C ASP A 136 -4.14 -17.12 -1.82
N ALA A 137 -5.43 -16.79 -1.87
CA ALA A 137 -6.37 -17.38 -2.82
C ALA A 137 -5.94 -17.10 -4.26
N ARG A 138 -5.60 -15.85 -4.60
CA ARG A 138 -5.10 -15.48 -5.94
C ARG A 138 -3.82 -16.22 -6.30
N LYS A 139 -2.88 -16.37 -5.38
CA LYS A 139 -1.63 -17.11 -5.60
C LYS A 139 -1.87 -18.59 -5.89
N ARG A 140 -2.86 -19.21 -5.22
CA ARG A 140 -3.27 -20.60 -5.49
C ARG A 140 -3.89 -20.75 -6.88
N LEU A 141 -4.74 -19.80 -7.30
CA LEU A 141 -5.34 -19.79 -8.64
C LEU A 141 -4.28 -19.64 -9.75
N THR A 142 -3.30 -18.75 -9.59
CA THR A 142 -2.24 -18.55 -10.60
C THR A 142 -1.29 -19.75 -10.68
N THR A 143 -1.00 -20.41 -9.56
CA THR A 143 -0.16 -21.63 -9.53
C THR A 143 -0.88 -22.82 -10.17
N SER A 144 -2.18 -23.01 -9.89
CA SER A 144 -2.99 -24.10 -10.49
C SER A 144 -3.17 -23.95 -12.01
N THR A 145 -3.27 -22.71 -12.50
CA THR A 145 -3.35 -22.44 -13.95
C THR A 145 -2.04 -22.81 -14.66
N ALA A 146 -0.90 -22.54 -14.03
CA ALA A 146 0.42 -22.84 -14.58
C ALA A 146 0.74 -24.36 -14.65
N GLU A 147 0.21 -25.17 -13.73
CA GLU A 147 0.38 -26.63 -13.76
C GLU A 147 -0.49 -27.31 -14.82
N THR A 148 -1.67 -26.77 -15.14
CA THR A 148 -2.58 -27.37 -16.14
C THR A 148 -2.04 -27.25 -17.58
N THR A 149 -1.14 -26.31 -17.87
CA THR A 149 -0.57 -26.10 -19.21
C THR A 149 0.61 -27.03 -19.55
N LYS A 150 1.07 -27.88 -18.62
CA LYS A 150 2.20 -28.82 -18.83
C LYS A 150 1.78 -30.24 -19.24
N LYS A 151 0.68 -30.42 -19.98
CA LYS A 151 0.36 -31.74 -20.57
C LYS A 151 1.13 -31.91 -21.90
N PRO A 152 2.06 -32.87 -22.03
CA PRO A 152 2.80 -33.06 -23.28
C PRO A 152 1.86 -33.58 -24.38
N LYS A 153 2.01 -33.02 -25.58
CA LYS A 153 1.34 -33.49 -26.80
C LYS A 153 2.01 -34.80 -27.24
N PRO A 154 1.28 -35.91 -27.41
CA PRO A 154 1.86 -37.14 -27.95
C PRO A 154 2.17 -36.95 -29.45
N GLU A 155 3.34 -37.43 -29.85
CA GLU A 155 3.76 -37.61 -31.26
C GLU A 155 2.97 -38.73 -31.95
#